data_AF-A0A6I1W0I6-F1
#
_entry.id   AF-A0A6I1W0I6-F1
#
_cell.length_a   1.000
_cell.length_b   1.000
_cell.length_c   1.000
_cell.angle_alpha   90.00
_cell.angle_beta   90.00
_cell.angle_gamma   90.00
#
_symmetry.space_group_name_H-M   'P 1'
#
loop_
_entity.id
_entity.type
_entity.pdbx_description
1 polymer ?
#
loop_
_entity_poly.entity_id
_entity_poly.type
_entity_poly.pdbx_seq_one_letter_code
_entity_poly.pdbx_strand_id
1 'polypeptide(L)'
;DYLLNVVNSHFKQQLSRDDILRTYSGVRPLCNDESDNPSAVTRDYTLSLSGASGEAPLLSVFGGKLTTYRKLAESAMAQLTPFFTQIKPSWTATATLPGGEDMTTPQALSAALISKHNWLDAAIAKRWAITYGSRSWQLLDGVQSLSEMG
;
A
#
# COMPACT_ATOMS: atom_id res chain seq x y z
N ASP A 1 -1.70 -28.09 0.95
CA ASP A 1 -1.66 -28.97 -0.23
C ASP A 1 -1.94 -28.25 -1.53
N TYR A 2 -3.06 -27.55 -1.71
CA TYR A 2 -3.39 -26.86 -2.98
C TYR A 2 -2.21 -26.07 -3.61
N LEU A 3 -1.62 -25.10 -2.89
CA LEU A 3 -0.51 -24.29 -3.42
C LEU A 3 0.77 -25.11 -3.64
N LEU A 4 1.12 -26.02 -2.72
CA LEU A 4 2.29 -26.88 -2.85
C LEU A 4 2.19 -27.77 -4.10
N ASN A 5 1.02 -28.33 -4.36
CA ASN A 5 0.78 -29.16 -5.54
C ASN A 5 0.99 -28.36 -6.82
N VAL A 6 0.40 -27.16 -6.93
CA VAL A 6 0.57 -26.29 -8.11
C VAL A 6 2.04 -25.94 -8.33
N VAL A 7 2.77 -25.56 -7.27
CA VAL A 7 4.20 -25.26 -7.36
C VAL A 7 5.01 -26.49 -7.80
N ASN A 8 4.82 -27.62 -7.13
CA ASN A 8 5.57 -28.85 -7.40
C ASN A 8 5.28 -29.42 -8.81
N SER A 9 4.12 -29.14 -9.40
CA SER A 9 3.82 -29.49 -10.79
C SER A 9 4.57 -28.66 -11.83
N HIS A 10 5.06 -27.47 -11.49
CA HIS A 10 5.71 -26.56 -12.44
C HIS A 10 7.23 -26.44 -12.24
N PHE A 11 7.74 -26.72 -11.05
CA PHE A 11 9.15 -26.53 -10.69
C PHE A 11 9.87 -27.86 -10.47
N LYS A 12 11.15 -27.93 -10.87
CA LYS A 12 11.99 -29.13 -10.68
C LYS A 12 12.31 -29.38 -9.20
N GLN A 13 12.63 -28.33 -8.46
CA GLN A 13 12.88 -28.41 -7.03
C GLN A 13 11.54 -28.57 -6.30
N GLN A 14 11.36 -29.71 -5.66
CA GLN A 14 10.15 -30.03 -4.92
C GLN A 14 10.20 -29.40 -3.53
N LEU A 15 9.06 -28.88 -3.08
CA LEU A 15 8.86 -28.31 -1.75
C LEU A 15 7.91 -29.18 -0.93
N SER A 16 8.19 -29.28 0.36
CA SER A 16 7.40 -29.94 1.38
C SER A 16 6.76 -28.91 2.32
N ARG A 17 5.95 -29.39 3.29
CA ARG A 17 5.39 -28.52 4.33
C ARG A 17 6.46 -27.98 5.28
N ASP A 18 7.55 -28.72 5.47
CA ASP A 18 8.66 -28.33 6.36
C ASP A 18 9.47 -27.16 5.80
N ASP A 19 9.37 -26.91 4.49
CA ASP A 19 10.00 -25.76 3.82
C ASP A 19 9.23 -24.45 4.01
N ILE A 20 8.02 -24.48 4.61
CA ILE A 20 7.18 -23.29 4.81
C ILE A 20 7.62 -22.53 6.06
N LEU A 21 8.28 -21.39 5.87
CA LEU A 21 8.73 -20.53 6.97
C LEU A 21 7.60 -19.74 7.63
N ARG A 22 6.61 -19.27 6.86
CA ARG A 22 5.50 -18.42 7.33
C ARG A 22 4.25 -18.62 6.47
N THR A 23 3.08 -18.42 7.08
CA THR A 23 1.79 -18.37 6.37
C THR A 23 1.00 -17.15 6.81
N TYR A 24 0.15 -16.65 5.93
CA TYR A 24 -0.82 -15.61 6.23
C TYR A 24 -2.14 -15.94 5.53
N SER A 25 -3.24 -15.40 6.04
CA SER A 25 -4.57 -15.55 5.46
C SER A 25 -5.32 -14.23 5.57
N GLY A 26 -6.25 -14.01 4.66
CA GLY A 26 -7.08 -12.81 4.64
C GLY A 26 -8.37 -13.06 3.88
N VAL A 27 -9.43 -12.37 4.30
CA VAL A 27 -10.74 -12.40 3.64
C VAL A 27 -10.86 -11.19 2.71
N ARG A 28 -11.46 -11.39 1.54
CA ARG A 28 -11.75 -10.29 0.61
C ARG A 28 -13.21 -9.86 0.82
N PRO A 29 -13.48 -8.59 1.18
CA PRO A 29 -14.83 -8.08 1.25
C PRO A 29 -15.32 -7.81 -0.18
N LEU A 30 -15.84 -8.85 -0.85
CA LEU A 30 -16.39 -8.75 -2.19
C LEU A 30 -17.84 -8.25 -2.12
N CYS A 31 -18.25 -7.45 -3.11
CA CYS A 31 -19.66 -7.13 -3.28
C CYS A 31 -20.37 -8.40 -3.76
N ASN A 32 -21.43 -8.81 -3.06
CA ASN A 32 -22.21 -9.97 -3.48
C ASN A 32 -22.98 -9.63 -4.75
N ASP A 33 -22.53 -10.15 -5.89
CA ASP A 33 -23.15 -9.98 -7.21
C ASP A 33 -24.04 -11.17 -7.60
N GLU A 34 -24.43 -11.99 -6.60
CA GLU A 34 -25.23 -13.22 -6.77
C GLU A 34 -24.54 -14.32 -7.60
N SER A 35 -23.22 -14.27 -7.79
CA SER A 35 -22.50 -15.32 -8.52
C SER A 35 -22.15 -16.54 -7.64
N ASP A 36 -22.53 -17.74 -8.11
CA ASP A 36 -22.29 -19.03 -7.43
C ASP A 36 -20.81 -19.46 -7.38
N ASN A 37 -19.92 -18.77 -8.10
CA ASN A 37 -18.49 -19.08 -8.13
C ASN A 37 -17.67 -17.94 -7.51
N PRO A 38 -17.01 -18.13 -6.36
CA PRO A 38 -16.19 -17.10 -5.71
C PRO A 38 -15.05 -16.53 -6.58
N SER A 39 -14.64 -17.25 -7.64
CA SER A 39 -13.64 -16.77 -8.60
C SER A 39 -14.22 -15.87 -9.69
N ALA A 40 -15.54 -15.93 -9.91
CA ALA A 40 -16.28 -15.16 -10.93
C ALA A 40 -16.87 -13.85 -10.39
N VAL A 41 -16.99 -13.69 -9.07
CA VAL A 41 -17.45 -12.46 -8.41
C VAL A 41 -16.65 -11.26 -8.90
N THR A 42 -17.36 -10.20 -9.30
CA THR A 42 -16.74 -8.96 -9.77
C THR A 42 -15.76 -8.41 -8.74
N ARG A 43 -14.58 -8.03 -9.21
CA ARG A 43 -13.53 -7.43 -8.38
C ARG A 43 -13.49 -5.91 -8.51
N ASP A 44 -14.48 -5.32 -9.15
CA ASP A 44 -14.67 -3.88 -9.17
C ASP A 44 -15.27 -3.39 -7.86
N TYR A 45 -15.19 -2.08 -7.66
CA TYR A 45 -15.71 -1.44 -6.46
C TYR A 45 -17.08 -0.82 -6.73
N THR A 46 -17.90 -0.79 -5.70
CA THR A 46 -19.18 -0.08 -5.71
C THR A 46 -19.18 0.95 -4.60
N LEU A 47 -19.61 2.17 -4.95
CA LEU A 47 -19.81 3.26 -4.00
C LEU A 47 -21.32 3.49 -3.86
N SER A 48 -21.81 3.45 -2.63
CA SER A 48 -23.21 3.75 -2.31
C SER A 48 -23.26 4.99 -1.43
N LEU A 49 -23.94 6.03 -1.91
CA LEU A 49 -24.12 7.28 -1.19
C LEU A 49 -25.56 7.38 -0.69
N SER A 50 -25.72 7.67 0.59
CA SER A 50 -27.02 7.92 1.25
C SER A 50 -27.00 9.30 1.90
N GLY A 51 -28.16 9.97 1.92
CA GLY A 51 -28.34 11.32 2.47
C GLY A 51 -28.80 12.31 1.41
N ALA A 52 -29.81 13.12 1.76
CA ALA A 52 -30.32 14.18 0.89
C ALA A 52 -29.48 15.47 0.98
N SER A 53 -29.71 16.41 0.06
CA SER A 53 -29.09 17.73 0.12
C SER A 53 -29.41 18.44 1.45
N GLY A 54 -28.39 18.85 2.20
CA GLY A 54 -28.55 19.46 3.52
C GLY A 54 -28.50 18.48 4.70
N GLU A 55 -28.41 17.18 4.45
CA GLU A 55 -28.18 16.16 5.48
C GLU A 55 -26.71 15.73 5.54
N ALA A 56 -26.34 15.01 6.60
CA ALA A 56 -25.02 14.39 6.70
C ALA A 56 -24.92 13.20 5.74
N PRO A 57 -24.04 13.23 4.72
CA PRO A 57 -23.91 12.13 3.77
C PRO A 57 -23.21 10.92 4.40
N LEU A 58 -23.65 9.72 4.04
CA LEU A 58 -22.97 8.46 4.31
C LEU A 58 -22.55 7.80 2.99
N LEU A 59 -21.25 7.69 2.78
CA LEU A 59 -20.67 6.98 1.63
C LEU A 59 -20.10 5.64 2.09
N SER A 60 -20.65 4.56 1.53
CA SER A 60 -20.22 3.18 1.80
C SER A 60 -19.42 2.62 0.62
N VAL A 61 -18.33 1.90 0.92
CA VAL A 61 -17.44 1.29 -0.07
C VAL A 61 -17.55 -0.22 0.01
N PHE A 62 -17.86 -0.86 -1.13
CA PHE A 62 -17.88 -2.31 -1.27
C PHE A 62 -16.83 -2.74 -2.29
N GLY A 63 -15.99 -3.72 -1.93
CA GLY A 63 -14.87 -4.14 -2.78
C GLY A 63 -13.71 -3.15 -2.82
N GLY A 64 -13.05 -3.05 -3.98
CA GLY A 64 -11.86 -2.21 -4.19
C GLY A 64 -10.55 -2.97 -4.02
N LYS A 65 -9.71 -2.90 -5.06
CA LYS A 65 -8.37 -3.51 -5.04
C LYS A 65 -7.36 -2.48 -4.55
N LEU A 66 -6.27 -2.96 -3.96
CA LEU A 66 -5.12 -2.11 -3.67
C LEU A 66 -4.60 -1.39 -4.93
N THR A 67 -4.72 -2.00 -6.11
CA THR A 67 -4.29 -1.37 -7.37
C THR A 67 -5.19 -0.21 -7.82
N THR A 68 -6.44 -0.14 -7.37
CA THR A 68 -7.42 0.88 -7.80
C THR A 68 -7.74 1.90 -6.71
N TYR A 69 -7.15 1.77 -5.52
CA TYR A 69 -7.49 2.57 -4.34
C TYR A 69 -7.51 4.09 -4.61
N ARG A 70 -6.52 4.61 -5.35
CA ARG A 70 -6.40 6.04 -5.65
C ARG A 70 -7.58 6.54 -6.49
N LYS A 71 -7.95 5.79 -7.55
CA LYS A 71 -9.08 6.13 -8.41
C LYS A 71 -10.42 5.97 -7.68
N LEU A 72 -10.54 4.93 -6.85
CA LEU A 72 -11.70 4.74 -5.98
C LEU A 72 -11.89 5.95 -5.04
N ALA A 73 -10.82 6.40 -4.39
CA ALA A 73 -10.86 7.58 -3.52
C ALA A 73 -11.24 8.85 -4.29
N GLU A 74 -10.70 9.06 -5.50
CA GLU A 74 -11.11 10.18 -6.36
C GLU A 74 -12.61 10.11 -6.72
N SER A 75 -13.14 8.93 -7.06
CA SER A 75 -14.57 8.73 -7.33
C SER A 75 -15.44 8.97 -6.10
N ALA A 76 -15.00 8.55 -4.92
CA ALA A 76 -15.71 8.79 -3.66
C ALA A 76 -15.79 10.29 -3.35
N MET A 77 -14.67 11.00 -3.46
CA MET A 77 -14.65 12.45 -3.27
C MET A 77 -15.52 13.17 -4.30
N ALA A 78 -15.55 12.71 -5.55
CA ALA A 78 -16.42 13.27 -6.58
C ALA A 78 -17.91 13.17 -6.19
N GLN A 79 -18.36 12.04 -5.65
CA GLN A 79 -19.74 11.86 -5.17
C GLN A 79 -20.07 12.73 -3.95
N LEU A 80 -19.08 13.03 -3.11
CA LEU A 80 -19.23 13.88 -1.93
C LEU A 80 -19.18 15.38 -2.25
N THR A 81 -18.68 15.78 -3.42
CA THR A 81 -18.58 17.19 -3.86
C THR A 81 -19.83 18.03 -3.57
N PRO A 82 -21.07 17.58 -3.85
CA PRO A 82 -22.27 18.39 -3.63
C PRO A 82 -22.53 18.75 -2.16
N PHE A 83 -21.93 18.04 -1.21
CA PHE A 83 -22.13 18.22 0.23
C PHE A 83 -21.12 19.18 0.86
N PHE A 84 -20.11 19.64 0.12
CA PHE A 84 -19.04 20.50 0.62
C PHE A 84 -18.88 21.76 -0.23
N THR A 85 -18.97 22.93 0.41
CA THR A 85 -18.89 24.23 -0.27
C THR A 85 -17.46 24.66 -0.64
N GLN A 86 -16.44 24.08 -0.01
CA GLN A 86 -15.03 24.45 -0.17
C GLN A 86 -14.15 23.30 -0.70
N ILE A 87 -14.75 22.34 -1.41
CA ILE A 87 -13.99 21.21 -1.95
C ILE A 87 -13.04 21.65 -3.07
N LYS A 88 -11.82 21.13 -3.05
CA LYS A 88 -10.81 21.39 -4.08
C LYS A 88 -10.85 20.31 -5.17
N PRO A 89 -10.35 20.60 -6.38
CA PRO A 89 -10.19 19.58 -7.43
C PRO A 89 -9.33 18.40 -6.98
N SER A 90 -9.46 17.27 -7.68
CA SER A 90 -8.60 16.11 -7.47
C SER A 90 -7.13 16.45 -7.75
N TRP A 91 -6.24 15.95 -6.89
CA TRP A 91 -4.80 16.28 -6.92
C TRP A 91 -3.90 15.04 -6.77
N THR A 92 -4.47 13.88 -6.42
CA THR A 92 -3.70 12.70 -6.00
C THR A 92 -2.92 12.03 -7.14
N ALA A 93 -3.27 12.29 -8.40
CA ALA A 93 -2.64 11.67 -9.56
C ALA A 93 -1.17 12.06 -9.75
N THR A 94 -0.79 13.27 -9.32
CA THR A 94 0.58 13.81 -9.43
C THR A 94 1.25 13.99 -8.08
N ALA A 95 0.56 13.62 -7.00
CA ALA A 95 1.07 13.75 -5.66
C ALA A 95 2.01 12.61 -5.31
N THR A 96 3.14 12.95 -4.72
CA THR A 96 4.04 11.98 -4.11
C THR A 96 3.53 11.63 -2.72
N LEU A 97 3.49 10.34 -2.39
CA LEU A 97 3.11 9.90 -1.05
C LEU A 97 4.25 10.15 -0.05
N PRO A 98 3.92 10.34 1.23
CA PRO A 98 4.82 10.25 2.38
C PRO A 98 5.94 9.21 2.24
N GLY A 99 7.19 9.66 2.27
CA GLY A 99 8.38 8.82 2.13
C GLY A 99 8.89 8.69 0.69
N GLY A 100 8.12 9.07 -0.32
CA GLY A 100 8.54 9.05 -1.72
C GLY A 100 9.11 10.37 -2.23
N GLU A 101 9.11 11.42 -1.41
CA GLU A 101 9.51 12.78 -1.80
C GLU A 101 11.02 12.86 -2.06
N ASP A 102 11.43 13.72 -3.01
CA ASP A 102 12.82 14.08 -3.29
C ASP A 102 13.79 12.89 -3.46
N MET A 103 13.28 11.73 -3.89
CA MET A 103 14.08 10.54 -4.17
C MET A 103 13.78 9.98 -5.55
N THR A 104 14.81 9.40 -6.18
CA THR A 104 14.70 8.74 -7.48
C THR A 104 14.54 7.23 -7.32
N THR A 105 15.49 6.59 -6.63
CA THR A 105 15.46 5.16 -6.35
C THR A 105 15.88 4.87 -4.91
N PRO A 106 15.40 3.76 -4.32
CA PRO A 106 15.88 3.32 -3.00
C PRO A 106 17.40 3.11 -2.97
N GLN A 107 18.02 2.72 -4.08
CA GLN A 107 19.47 2.52 -4.17
C GLN A 107 20.23 3.84 -4.07
N ALA A 108 19.77 4.88 -4.79
CA ALA A 108 20.36 6.21 -4.71
C ALA A 108 20.22 6.80 -3.31
N LEU A 109 19.05 6.66 -2.69
CA LEU A 109 18.83 7.10 -1.32
C LEU A 109 19.72 6.32 -0.33
N SER A 110 19.81 5.00 -0.45
CA SER A 110 20.70 4.19 0.39
C SER A 110 22.15 4.64 0.28
N ALA A 111 22.64 4.94 -0.92
CA ALA A 111 24.00 5.44 -1.13
C ALA A 111 24.20 6.82 -0.48
N ALA A 112 23.21 7.72 -0.61
CA ALA A 112 23.25 9.03 0.04
C ALA A 112 23.26 8.93 1.57
N LEU A 113 22.46 8.02 2.15
CA LEU A 113 22.43 7.76 3.59
C LEU A 113 23.79 7.31 4.10
N ILE A 114 24.41 6.33 3.44
CA ILE A 114 25.75 5.82 3.79
C ILE A 114 26.81 6.92 3.62
N SER A 115 26.72 7.72 2.55
CA SER A 115 27.67 8.81 2.30
C SER A 115 27.61 9.90 3.36
N LYS A 116 26.42 10.19 3.92
CA LYS A 116 26.23 11.20 4.98
C LYS A 116 26.51 10.64 6.37
N HIS A 117 26.20 9.37 6.59
CA HIS A 117 26.34 8.68 7.87
C HIS A 117 27.26 7.46 7.66
N ASN A 118 28.57 7.69 7.67
CA ASN A 118 29.60 6.66 7.41
C ASN A 118 29.59 5.49 8.41
N TRP A 119 28.98 5.69 9.58
CA TRP A 119 28.77 4.68 10.61
C TRP A 119 27.54 3.78 10.35
N LEU A 120 26.68 4.16 9.39
CA LEU A 120 25.46 3.42 9.10
C LEU A 120 25.76 2.18 8.27
N ASP A 121 25.33 1.02 8.77
CA ASP A 121 25.46 -0.25 8.05
C ASP A 121 24.68 -0.23 6.72
N ALA A 122 25.29 -0.78 5.68
CA ALA A 122 24.74 -0.76 4.33
C ALA A 122 23.42 -1.55 4.19
N ALA A 123 23.25 -2.64 4.94
CA ALA A 123 22.01 -3.41 4.93
C ALA A 123 20.88 -2.64 5.64
N ILE A 124 21.19 -1.92 6.72
CA ILE A 124 20.24 -1.03 7.41
C ILE A 124 19.82 0.11 6.48
N ALA A 125 20.78 0.81 5.86
CA ALA A 125 20.51 1.90 4.93
C ALA A 125 19.60 1.45 3.77
N LYS A 126 19.89 0.28 3.18
CA LYS A 126 19.06 -0.31 2.12
C LYS A 126 17.64 -0.61 2.61
N ARG A 127 17.51 -1.23 3.78
CA ARG A 127 16.20 -1.56 4.37
C ARG A 127 15.38 -0.29 4.59
N TRP A 128 15.98 0.75 5.15
CA TRP A 128 15.29 2.00 5.43
C TRP A 128 14.91 2.75 4.16
N ALA A 129 15.79 2.80 3.17
CA ALA A 129 15.46 3.40 1.88
C ALA A 129 14.26 2.73 1.19
N ILE A 130 14.08 1.41 1.36
CA ILE A 130 12.92 0.67 0.81
C ILE A 130 11.66 0.86 1.67
N THR A 131 11.81 0.98 3.00
CA THR A 131 10.68 0.94 3.94
C THR A 131 10.12 2.32 4.25
N TYR A 132 11.02 3.29 4.50
CA TYR A 132 10.68 4.63 4.95
C TYR A 132 10.95 5.69 3.87
N GLY A 133 11.79 5.36 2.89
CA GLY A 133 12.20 6.28 1.84
C GLY A 133 12.80 7.57 2.41
N SER A 134 12.42 8.72 1.86
CA SER A 134 12.91 10.05 2.24
C SER A 134 12.82 10.35 3.75
N ARG A 135 11.85 9.74 4.46
CA ARG A 135 11.69 9.89 5.91
C ARG A 135 12.83 9.29 6.71
N SER A 136 13.68 8.47 6.10
CA SER A 136 14.94 8.02 6.71
C SER A 136 15.83 9.19 7.15
N TRP A 137 15.75 10.33 6.46
CA TRP A 137 16.48 11.54 6.87
C TRP A 137 15.98 12.11 8.20
N GLN A 138 14.67 12.04 8.46
CA GLN A 138 14.09 12.48 9.72
C GLN A 138 14.44 11.52 10.86
N LEU A 139 14.50 10.22 10.58
CA LEU A 139 14.91 9.21 11.56
C LEU A 139 16.37 9.41 12.03
N LEU A 140 17.23 9.89 11.13
CA LEU A 140 18.65 10.12 11.38
C LEU A 140 18.98 11.54 11.82
N ASP A 141 17.97 12.41 11.97
CA ASP A 141 18.21 13.79 12.35
C ASP A 141 18.78 13.87 13.76
N GLY A 142 19.91 14.57 13.91
CA GLY A 142 20.65 14.66 15.17
C GLY A 142 21.41 13.40 15.60
N VAL A 143 21.33 12.28 14.86
CA VAL A 143 22.01 11.01 15.21
C VAL A 143 23.39 10.94 14.57
N GLN A 144 24.43 10.75 15.38
CA GLN A 144 25.83 10.71 14.94
C GLN A 144 26.48 9.33 15.04
N SER A 145 25.81 8.37 15.67
CA SER A 145 26.34 7.02 15.86
C SER A 145 25.24 5.98 16.04
N LEU A 146 25.58 4.71 15.82
CA LEU A 146 24.65 3.60 16.06
C LEU A 146 24.21 3.55 17.55
N SER A 147 25.10 3.91 18.48
CA SER A 147 24.81 3.94 19.92
C SER A 147 23.77 4.99 20.33
N GLU A 148 23.55 6.02 19.51
CA GLU A 148 22.56 7.07 19.80
C GLU A 148 21.14 6.68 19.36
N MET A 149 20.98 5.55 18.69
CA MET A 149 19.67 5.10 18.18
C MET A 149 18.83 4.33 19.20
N GLY A 150 19.29 4.19 20.44
CA GLY A 150 18.63 3.42 21.50
C GLY A 150 19.14 1.99 21.59
#